data_AF-A0A502FVQ5-F1
#
_entry.id   AF-A0A502FVQ5-F1
#
_cell.length_a   1.000
_cell.length_b   1.000
_cell.length_c   1.000
_cell.angle_alpha   90.00
_cell.angle_beta   90.00
_cell.angle_gamma   90.00
#
_symmetry.space_group_name_H-M   'P 1'
#
loop_
_entity.id
_entity.type
_entity.pdbx_description
1 polymer ?
#
loop_
_entity_poly.entity_id
_entity_poly.type
_entity_poly.pdbx_seq_one_letter_code
_entity_poly.pdbx_strand_id
1 'polypeptide(L)'
;MPLRARGAWLFRRLGPLALPGAAWLLFGHDAVLAVLPLVPALALAGFAWGFARTLRAEREPLIARYIRFDERRDDAECAGYARRLTGLWALALAAAALAQLVPLAGGGAGWHVVPPLLLLALFLGEHVVRSLRFPAGGIAWPDQTFRAILRSERARHG
;
A
#
# COMPACT_ATOMS: atom_id res chain seq x y z
N MET A 1 -20.74 26.70 -19.36
CA MET A 1 -19.67 25.77 -18.93
C MET A 1 -18.51 25.85 -19.92
N PRO A 2 -17.31 26.33 -19.53
CA PRO A 2 -16.23 26.59 -20.48
C PRO A 2 -15.52 25.30 -20.91
N LEU A 3 -15.28 25.18 -22.22
CA LEU A 3 -14.66 24.04 -22.93
C LEU A 3 -13.26 23.63 -22.40
N ARG A 4 -12.57 24.51 -21.65
CA ARG A 4 -11.27 24.23 -21.03
C ARG A 4 -11.32 23.13 -19.95
N ALA A 5 -12.48 22.92 -19.32
CA ALA A 5 -12.64 21.92 -18.25
C ALA A 5 -12.69 20.46 -18.77
N ARG A 6 -13.03 20.24 -20.05
CA ARG A 6 -13.15 18.89 -20.64
C ARG A 6 -11.80 18.29 -21.05
N GLY A 7 -10.85 19.13 -21.49
CA GLY A 7 -9.51 18.69 -21.91
C GLY A 7 -8.64 18.20 -20.74
N ALA A 8 -8.69 18.88 -19.60
CA ALA A 8 -7.98 18.47 -18.38
C ALA A 8 -8.46 17.12 -17.82
N TRP A 9 -9.73 16.78 -18.07
CA TRP A 9 -10.33 15.54 -17.59
C TRP A 9 -9.91 14.32 -18.43
N LEU A 10 -9.74 14.49 -19.75
CA LEU A 10 -9.19 13.46 -20.66
C LEU A 10 -7.69 13.25 -20.45
N PHE A 11 -6.92 14.33 -20.27
CA PHE A 11 -5.48 14.24 -19.96
C PHE A 11 -5.21 13.51 -18.64
N ARG A 12 -6.08 13.69 -17.64
CA ARG A 12 -6.00 12.98 -16.35
C ARG A 12 -6.36 11.49 -16.44
N ARG A 13 -7.09 11.06 -17.48
CA ARG A 13 -7.44 9.65 -17.71
C ARG A 13 -6.49 8.94 -18.69
N LEU A 14 -5.93 9.66 -19.65
CA LEU A 14 -5.03 9.12 -20.68
C LEU A 14 -3.54 9.30 -20.36
N GLY A 15 -3.18 10.27 -19.50
CA GLY A 15 -1.80 10.58 -19.12
C GLY A 15 -0.96 9.39 -18.61
N PRO A 16 -1.47 8.48 -17.77
CA PRO A 16 -0.68 7.34 -17.31
C PRO A 16 -0.50 6.24 -18.38
N LEU A 17 -1.37 6.18 -19.40
CA LEU A 17 -1.23 5.25 -20.55
C LEU A 17 -0.42 5.84 -21.70
N ALA A 18 -0.36 7.17 -21.81
CA ALA A 18 0.40 7.86 -22.84
C ALA A 18 1.92 7.73 -22.64
N LEU A 19 2.39 7.62 -21.39
CA LEU A 19 3.81 7.48 -21.08
C LEU A 19 4.42 6.14 -21.54
N PRO A 20 3.84 4.96 -21.25
CA PRO A 20 4.37 3.70 -21.77
C PRO A 20 4.22 3.59 -23.29
N GLY A 21 3.15 4.14 -23.89
CA GLY A 21 2.99 4.20 -25.34
C GLY A 21 4.04 5.08 -26.03
N ALA A 22 4.34 6.26 -25.47
CA ALA A 22 5.40 7.14 -25.97
C ALA A 22 6.80 6.56 -25.74
N ALA A 23 7.04 5.93 -24.59
CA ALA A 23 8.30 5.24 -24.31
C ALA A 23 8.54 4.05 -25.25
N TRP A 24 7.48 3.33 -25.62
CA TRP A 24 7.55 2.24 -26.60
C TRP A 24 7.95 2.75 -27.98
N LEU A 25 7.36 3.87 -28.40
CA LEU A 25 7.68 4.53 -29.68
C LEU A 25 9.10 5.13 -29.71
N LEU A 26 9.62 5.59 -28.57
CA LEU A 26 10.91 6.30 -28.49
C LEU A 26 12.11 5.38 -28.20
N PHE A 27 11.92 4.31 -27.44
CA PHE A 27 13.01 3.48 -26.91
C PHE A 27 12.91 1.99 -27.30
N GLY A 28 11.84 1.61 -28.01
CA GLY A 28 11.60 0.23 -28.43
C GLY A 28 10.99 -0.65 -27.32
N HIS A 29 10.60 -1.86 -27.71
CA HIS A 29 9.89 -2.81 -26.83
C HIS A 29 10.74 -3.25 -25.63
N ASP A 30 12.01 -3.55 -25.86
CA ASP A 30 12.89 -4.13 -24.85
C ASP A 30 13.23 -3.13 -23.72
N ALA A 31 13.39 -1.85 -24.06
CA ALA A 31 13.64 -0.80 -23.08
C ALA A 31 12.43 -0.56 -22.16
N VAL A 32 11.21 -0.64 -22.71
CA VAL A 32 9.98 -0.52 -21.90
C VAL A 32 9.83 -1.71 -20.96
N LEU A 33 10.07 -2.93 -21.44
CA LEU A 33 10.02 -4.13 -20.60
C LEU A 33 11.08 -4.12 -19.49
N ALA A 34 12.25 -3.52 -19.74
CA ALA A 34 13.32 -3.39 -18.73
C ALA A 34 12.97 -2.40 -17.60
N VAL A 35 12.17 -1.38 -17.87
CA VAL A 35 11.84 -0.33 -16.89
C VAL A 35 10.49 -0.56 -16.20
N LEU A 36 9.56 -1.26 -16.86
CA LEU A 36 8.21 -1.49 -16.33
C LEU A 36 8.18 -2.11 -14.92
N PRO A 37 9.04 -3.09 -14.56
CA PRO A 37 9.10 -3.65 -13.21
C PRO A 37 9.57 -2.66 -12.13
N LEU A 38 10.32 -1.61 -12.51
CA LEU A 38 10.83 -0.61 -11.57
C LEU A 38 9.69 0.23 -10.97
N VAL A 39 8.63 0.49 -11.73
CA VAL A 39 7.49 1.29 -11.25
C VAL A 39 6.83 0.69 -10.01
N PRO A 40 6.33 -0.57 -10.02
CA PRO A 40 5.76 -1.17 -8.82
C PRO A 40 6.81 -1.41 -7.72
N ALA A 41 8.06 -1.73 -8.07
CA ALA A 41 9.13 -1.90 -7.08
C ALA A 41 9.39 -0.61 -6.28
N LEU A 42 9.54 0.53 -6.98
CA LEU A 42 9.75 1.84 -6.35
C LEU A 42 8.52 2.29 -5.55
N ALA A 43 7.31 2.04 -6.04
CA ALA A 43 6.08 2.34 -5.30
C ALA A 43 6.02 1.56 -3.97
N LEU A 44 6.25 0.24 -4.02
CA LEU A 44 6.27 -0.61 -2.82
C LEU A 44 7.38 -0.22 -1.85
N ALA A 45 8.57 0.10 -2.35
CA ALA A 45 9.68 0.60 -1.53
C ALA A 45 9.34 1.94 -0.86
N GLY A 46 8.68 2.85 -1.60
CA GLY A 46 8.17 4.11 -1.05
C GLY A 46 7.16 3.90 0.07
N PHE A 47 6.21 2.97 -0.10
CA PHE A 47 5.28 2.59 0.97
C PHE A 47 6.00 1.95 2.16
N ALA A 48 6.91 1.01 1.92
CA ALA A 48 7.72 0.37 2.97
C ALA A 48 8.48 1.40 3.81
N TRP A 49 9.14 2.36 3.14
CA TRP A 49 9.82 3.48 3.78
C TRP A 49 8.84 4.35 4.59
N GLY A 50 7.66 4.63 4.03
CA GLY A 50 6.58 5.36 4.69
C GLY A 50 6.12 4.71 6.00
N PHE A 51 6.03 3.38 6.05
CA PHE A 51 5.75 2.64 7.29
C PHE A 51 6.96 2.65 8.22
N ALA A 52 8.15 2.28 7.73
CA ALA A 52 9.37 2.16 8.53
C ALA A 52 9.73 3.46 9.26
N ARG A 53 9.60 4.62 8.59
CA ARG A 53 9.90 5.92 9.21
C ARG A 53 8.99 6.27 10.40
N THR A 54 7.81 5.64 10.50
CA THR A 54 6.89 5.83 11.64
C THR A 54 7.21 4.93 12.84
N LEU A 55 8.14 3.98 12.69
CA LEU A 55 8.61 3.10 13.76
C LEU A 55 9.76 3.70 14.59
N ARG A 56 10.12 4.97 14.38
CA ARG A 56 11.06 5.69 15.24
C ARG A 56 10.46 5.88 16.65
N ALA A 57 11.29 5.92 17.69
CA ALA A 57 10.83 5.89 19.09
C ALA A 57 9.82 7.01 19.43
N GLU A 58 10.02 8.20 18.86
CA GLU A 58 9.20 9.39 19.12
C GLU A 58 8.03 9.57 18.16
N ARG A 59 7.82 8.62 17.24
CA ARG A 59 6.76 8.72 16.24
C ARG A 59 5.66 7.71 16.53
N GLU A 60 4.45 8.19 16.32
CA GLU A 60 3.29 7.33 16.29
C GLU A 60 3.36 6.41 15.04
N PRO A 61 3.28 5.07 15.22
CA PRO A 61 3.23 4.12 14.12
C PRO A 61 2.07 4.39 13.18
N LEU A 62 2.26 4.15 11.88
CA LEU A 62 1.25 4.48 10.87
C LEU A 62 -0.12 3.85 11.17
N ILE A 63 -0.11 2.60 11.61
CA ILE A 63 -1.33 1.83 11.88
C ILE A 63 -2.05 2.32 13.13
N ALA A 64 -1.32 2.82 14.14
CA ALA A 64 -1.93 3.31 15.38
C ALA A 64 -2.86 4.52 15.12
N ARG A 65 -2.56 5.29 14.07
CA ARG A 65 -3.31 6.50 13.68
C ARG A 65 -4.75 6.21 13.28
N TYR A 66 -4.99 5.08 12.63
CA TYR A 66 -6.35 4.69 12.23
C TYR A 66 -6.96 3.66 13.20
N ILE A 67 -6.16 2.81 13.85
CA ILE A 67 -6.68 1.84 14.82
C ILE A 67 -7.40 2.52 16.00
N ARG A 68 -6.97 3.72 16.43
CA ARG A 68 -7.66 4.49 17.49
C ARG A 68 -9.13 4.84 17.18
N PHE A 69 -9.55 4.76 15.92
CA PHE A 69 -10.95 4.96 15.51
C PHE A 69 -11.77 3.68 15.58
N ASP A 70 -11.17 2.57 16.05
CA ASP A 70 -11.83 1.32 16.38
C ASP A 70 -12.27 1.39 17.85
N GLU A 71 -13.47 1.95 18.08
CA GLU A 71 -14.04 2.36 19.38
C GLU A 71 -14.18 1.24 20.44
N ARG A 72 -13.81 0.00 20.10
CA ARG A 72 -14.07 -1.19 20.91
C ARG A 72 -12.83 -1.81 21.56
N ARG A 73 -11.72 -1.08 21.63
CA ARG A 73 -10.45 -1.64 22.11
C ARG A 73 -9.72 -0.73 23.10
N ASP A 74 -8.95 -1.36 24.00
CA ASP A 74 -8.02 -0.66 24.90
C ASP A 74 -6.84 -0.07 24.11
N ASP A 75 -6.62 1.23 24.30
CA ASP A 75 -5.59 2.01 23.62
C ASP A 75 -4.17 1.51 23.92
N ALA A 76 -3.90 1.06 25.15
CA ALA A 76 -2.56 0.64 25.57
C ALA A 76 -2.15 -0.67 24.88
N GLU A 77 -3.05 -1.66 24.83
CA GLU A 77 -2.82 -2.93 24.14
C GLU A 77 -2.72 -2.73 22.62
N CYS A 78 -3.55 -1.84 22.07
CA CYS A 78 -3.55 -1.51 20.65
C CYS A 78 -2.25 -0.84 20.19
N ALA A 79 -1.60 -0.03 21.04
CA ALA A 79 -0.37 0.68 20.68
C ALA A 79 0.79 -0.29 20.37
N GLY A 80 0.99 -1.30 21.22
CA GLY A 80 2.02 -2.32 21.02
C GLY A 80 1.75 -3.20 19.79
N TYR A 81 0.50 -3.61 19.62
CA TYR A 81 0.03 -4.36 18.44
C TYR A 81 0.26 -3.56 17.15
N ALA A 82 -0.20 -2.32 17.11
CA ALA A 82 -0.10 -1.44 15.94
C ALA A 82 1.36 -1.17 15.55
N ARG A 83 2.27 -1.04 16.52
CA ARG A 83 3.71 -0.87 16.25
C ARG A 83 4.31 -2.12 15.60
N ARG A 84 4.05 -3.31 16.15
CA ARG A 84 4.52 -4.58 15.58
C ARG A 84 3.94 -4.79 14.18
N LEU A 85 2.65 -4.51 14.01
CA LEU A 85 1.98 -4.65 12.72
C LEU A 85 2.51 -3.65 11.69
N THR A 86 2.83 -2.42 12.09
CA THR A 86 3.47 -1.44 11.21
C THR A 86 4.85 -1.94 10.74
N GLY A 87 5.61 -2.59 11.63
CA GLY A 87 6.87 -3.25 11.31
C GLY A 87 6.71 -4.41 10.32
N LEU A 88 5.73 -5.29 10.56
CA LEU A 88 5.42 -6.39 9.66
C LEU A 88 5.07 -5.90 8.25
N TRP A 89 4.24 -4.87 8.14
CA TRP A 89 3.89 -4.26 6.84
C TRP A 89 5.08 -3.61 6.16
N ALA A 90 5.94 -2.89 6.89
CA ALA A 90 7.15 -2.31 6.32
C ALA A 90 8.06 -3.39 5.69
N LEU A 91 8.27 -4.51 6.42
CA LEU A 91 9.07 -5.63 5.93
C LEU A 91 8.42 -6.35 4.75
N ALA A 92 7.11 -6.62 4.83
CA ALA A 92 6.37 -7.28 3.75
C ALA A 92 6.39 -6.46 2.45
N LEU A 93 6.21 -5.14 2.56
CA LEU A 93 6.27 -4.23 1.42
C LEU A 93 7.69 -4.13 0.84
N ALA A 94 8.72 -4.12 1.68
CA ALA A 94 10.12 -4.15 1.23
C ALA A 94 10.45 -5.46 0.48
N ALA A 95 10.03 -6.60 1.03
CA ALA A 95 10.21 -7.90 0.38
C ALA A 95 9.42 -7.98 -0.95
N ALA A 96 8.20 -7.46 -0.97
CA ALA A 96 7.39 -7.33 -2.19
C ALA A 96 8.06 -6.44 -3.24
N ALA A 97 8.69 -5.33 -2.84
CA ALA A 97 9.44 -4.46 -3.74
C ALA A 97 10.63 -5.19 -4.39
N LEU A 98 11.38 -5.97 -3.61
CA LEU A 98 12.49 -6.78 -4.12
C LEU A 98 12.00 -7.88 -5.07
N ALA A 99 10.89 -8.55 -4.74
CA ALA A 99 10.30 -9.58 -5.58
C ALA A 99 9.86 -9.05 -6.96
N GLN A 100 9.49 -7.77 -7.06
CA GLN A 100 9.18 -7.15 -8.35
C GLN A 100 10.39 -7.00 -9.28
N LEU A 101 11.62 -7.12 -8.76
CA LEU A 101 12.85 -7.01 -9.55
C LEU A 101 13.31 -8.38 -10.11
N VAL A 102 12.73 -9.49 -9.66
CA VAL A 102 13.10 -10.85 -10.09
C VAL A 102 13.03 -11.04 -11.62
N PRO A 103 12.05 -10.47 -12.35
CA PRO A 103 12.02 -10.55 -13.80
C PRO A 103 13.24 -9.92 -14.49
N LEU A 104 13.85 -8.89 -13.89
CA LEU A 104 15.07 -8.27 -14.42
C LEU A 104 16.29 -9.21 -14.32
N ALA A 105 16.23 -10.21 -13.43
CA ALA A 105 17.24 -11.25 -13.26
C ALA A 105 16.93 -12.53 -14.06
N GLY A 106 16.02 -12.47 -15.04
CA GLY A 106 15.61 -13.63 -15.85
C GLY A 106 14.43 -14.43 -15.28
N GLY A 107 13.75 -13.91 -14.25
CA GLY A 107 12.50 -14.49 -13.77
C GLY A 107 11.35 -14.33 -14.77
N GLY A 108 10.44 -15.31 -14.84
CA GLY A 108 9.25 -15.20 -15.68
C GLY A 108 8.26 -14.13 -15.22
N ALA A 109 7.38 -13.67 -16.11
CA ALA A 109 6.37 -12.64 -15.83
C ALA A 109 5.41 -13.00 -14.67
N GLY A 110 5.27 -14.29 -14.33
CA GLY A 110 4.50 -14.77 -13.19
C GLY A 110 4.97 -14.22 -11.84
N TRP A 111 6.21 -13.74 -11.74
CA TRP A 111 6.70 -13.10 -10.51
C TRP A 111 5.96 -11.81 -10.14
N HIS A 112 5.31 -11.14 -11.10
CA HIS A 112 4.53 -9.94 -10.82
C HIS A 112 3.24 -10.20 -10.03
N VAL A 113 2.69 -11.41 -10.08
CA VAL A 113 1.45 -11.76 -9.34
C VAL A 113 1.73 -12.22 -7.91
N VAL A 114 2.96 -12.66 -7.61
CA VAL A 114 3.31 -13.19 -6.28
C VAL A 114 3.22 -12.11 -5.19
N PRO A 115 3.83 -10.91 -5.32
CA PRO A 115 3.73 -9.86 -4.31
C PRO A 115 2.29 -9.46 -3.95
N PRO A 116 1.38 -9.12 -4.90
CA PRO A 116 0.03 -8.72 -4.53
C PRO A 116 -0.76 -9.84 -3.86
N LEU A 117 -0.56 -11.11 -4.25
CA LEU A 117 -1.21 -12.24 -3.59
C LEU A 117 -0.72 -12.41 -2.14
N LEU A 118 0.58 -12.30 -1.89
CA LEU A 118 1.13 -12.37 -0.55
C LEU A 118 0.66 -11.20 0.34
N LEU A 119 0.64 -9.98 -0.20
CA LEU A 119 0.14 -8.82 0.53
C LEU A 119 -1.37 -8.92 0.82
N LEU A 120 -2.16 -9.47 -0.10
CA LEU A 120 -3.58 -9.74 0.12
C LEU A 120 -3.77 -10.82 1.19
N ALA A 121 -3.03 -11.92 1.12
CA ALA A 121 -3.08 -12.98 2.13
C ALA A 121 -2.68 -12.44 3.51
N LEU A 122 -1.63 -11.62 3.59
CA LEU A 122 -1.22 -10.94 4.82
C LEU A 122 -2.31 -10.01 5.34
N PHE A 123 -2.94 -9.23 4.47
CA PHE A 123 -4.04 -8.34 4.83
C PHE A 123 -5.22 -9.11 5.41
N LEU A 124 -5.67 -10.19 4.76
CA LEU A 124 -6.80 -10.99 5.25
C LEU A 124 -6.42 -11.76 6.52
N GLY A 125 -5.24 -12.34 6.59
CA GLY A 125 -4.74 -13.05 7.76
C GLY A 125 -4.61 -12.14 8.99
N GLU A 126 -4.21 -10.89 8.79
CA GLU A 126 -4.18 -9.90 9.86
C GLU A 126 -5.58 -9.63 10.44
N HIS A 127 -6.64 -9.60 9.63
CA HIS A 127 -8.01 -9.42 10.14
C HIS A 127 -8.48 -10.62 10.96
N VAL A 128 -8.08 -11.84 10.58
CA VAL A 128 -8.31 -13.04 11.38
C VAL A 128 -7.58 -12.93 12.71
N VAL A 129 -6.28 -12.62 12.70
CA VAL A 129 -5.48 -12.44 13.93
C VAL A 129 -6.07 -11.35 14.81
N ARG A 130 -6.52 -10.23 14.23
CA ARG A 130 -7.13 -9.11 14.95
C ARG A 130 -8.43 -9.52 15.64
N SER A 131 -9.27 -10.30 14.96
CA SER A 131 -10.53 -10.82 15.50
C SER A 131 -10.29 -11.80 16.67
N LEU A 132 -9.25 -12.63 16.57
CA LEU A 132 -8.88 -13.57 17.62
C LEU A 132 -8.22 -12.89 18.83
N ARG A 133 -7.38 -11.87 18.57
CA ARG A 133 -6.64 -11.15 19.61
C ARG A 133 -7.50 -10.18 20.41
N PHE A 134 -8.50 -9.56 19.76
CA PHE A 134 -9.37 -8.56 20.37
C PHE A 134 -10.85 -8.96 20.28
N PRO A 135 -11.27 -10.06 20.96
CA PRO A 135 -12.60 -10.62 20.81
C PRO A 135 -13.71 -9.67 21.30
N ALA A 136 -13.42 -8.80 22.26
CA ALA A 136 -14.37 -7.78 22.75
C ALA A 136 -14.83 -6.80 21.64
N GLY A 137 -14.02 -6.64 20.59
CA GLY A 137 -14.37 -5.81 19.43
C GLY A 137 -15.30 -6.49 18.41
N GLY A 138 -15.50 -7.81 18.52
CA GLY A 138 -16.16 -8.62 17.50
C GLY A 138 -15.27 -8.87 16.28
N ILE A 139 -15.87 -9.32 15.18
CA ILE A 139 -15.15 -9.65 13.94
C ILE A 139 -14.60 -8.38 13.29
N ALA A 140 -13.29 -8.36 13.06
CA ALA A 140 -12.58 -7.30 12.36
C ALA A 140 -12.72 -7.50 10.84
N TRP A 141 -13.49 -6.64 10.18
CA TRP A 141 -13.72 -6.75 8.73
C TRP A 141 -12.88 -5.73 7.94
N PRO A 142 -12.48 -6.04 6.69
CA PRO A 142 -11.72 -5.13 5.83
C PRO A 142 -12.32 -3.73 5.69
N ASP A 143 -13.64 -3.64 5.55
CA ASP A 143 -14.37 -2.38 5.41
C ASP A 143 -14.27 -1.49 6.65
N GLN A 144 -14.13 -2.08 7.85
CA GLN A 144 -13.87 -1.34 9.08
C GLN A 144 -12.49 -0.66 9.02
N THR A 145 -11.47 -1.37 8.54
CA THR A 145 -10.12 -0.80 8.35
C THR A 145 -10.15 0.37 7.36
N PHE A 146 -10.83 0.22 6.21
CA PHE A 146 -10.97 1.32 5.25
C PHE A 146 -11.73 2.51 5.84
N ARG A 147 -12.82 2.27 6.57
CA ARG A 147 -13.57 3.34 7.25
C ARG A 147 -12.72 4.06 8.30
N ALA A 148 -11.93 3.33 9.07
CA ALA A 148 -11.02 3.89 10.06
C ALA A 148 -9.92 4.77 9.42
N ILE A 149 -9.33 4.31 8.30
CA ILE A 149 -8.37 5.11 7.52
C ILE A 149 -9.02 6.40 7.04
N LEU A 150 -10.21 6.33 6.43
CA LEU A 150 -10.92 7.51 5.94
C LEU A 150 -11.27 8.50 7.06
N ARG A 151 -11.66 8.01 8.24
CA ARG A 151 -11.90 8.86 9.42
C ARG A 151 -10.60 9.56 9.85
N SER A 152 -9.49 8.84 9.89
CA SER A 152 -8.19 9.38 10.29
C SER A 152 -7.68 10.48 9.36
N GLU A 153 -7.91 10.34 8.04
CA GLU A 153 -7.50 11.34 7.05
C GLU A 153 -8.41 12.58 7.11
N ARG A 154 -9.72 12.42 7.35
CA ARG A 154 -10.62 13.57 7.57
C ARG A 154 -10.22 14.37 8.80
N ALA A 155 -9.89 13.69 9.91
CA ALA A 155 -9.48 14.34 11.15
C ALA A 155 -8.16 15.13 11.05
N ARG A 156 -7.36 14.92 10.00
CA ARG A 156 -6.12 15.66 9.75
C ARG A 156 -6.28 16.93 8.92
N HIS A 157 -7.38 17.01 8.17
CA HIS A 157 -7.59 18.03 7.16
C HIS A 157 -8.84 18.88 7.39
N GLY A 158 -9.67 18.52 8.36
CA GLY A 158 -10.75 19.35 8.89
C GLY A 158 -10.28 20.14 10.09
#